data_AF-A0A7S3LBS5-F1
#
_entry.id   AF-A0A7S3LBS5-F1
#
_cell.length_a   1.000
_cell.length_b   1.000
_cell.length_c   1.000
_cell.angle_alpha   90.00
_cell.angle_beta   90.00
_cell.angle_gamma   90.00
#
_symmetry.space_group_name_H-M   'P 1'
#
loop_
_entity.id
_entity.type
_entity.pdbx_description
1 polymer ?
#
loop_
_entity_poly.entity_id
_entity_poly.type
_entity_poly.pdbx_seq_one_letter_code
_entity_poly.pdbx_strand_id
1 'polypeptide(L)'
;EAQGNVGSYFDDDEDDEEEEGEEPQKNPQIDKADTYVKFAKETTTENEEDEEEWLQNLPPTGYAPDASLLLQMDQVMVRRILSHLAFYSQEGWQMTGNRAAWCYALLARLETPLHREQAVLLYDWLKALTAQRAKGRLTAQTLTSLNIIITLVAIYLEQ
;
A
#
# COMPACT_ATOMS: atom_id res chain seq x y z
N GLU A 1 -18.04 -38.90 -1.94
CA GLU A 1 -18.92 -37.95 -2.65
C GLU A 1 -20.07 -37.62 -1.72
N ALA A 2 -20.21 -36.36 -1.33
CA ALA A 2 -21.36 -35.89 -0.57
C ALA A 2 -22.05 -34.80 -1.41
N GLN A 3 -23.18 -35.20 -2.00
CA GLN A 3 -24.31 -34.34 -2.34
C GLN A 3 -24.74 -33.60 -1.06
N GLY A 4 -25.32 -32.41 -1.02
CA GLY A 4 -26.06 -31.64 -2.01
C GLY A 4 -26.93 -30.67 -1.20
N ASN A 5 -26.97 -29.44 -1.67
CA ASN A 5 -27.75 -28.28 -1.24
C ASN A 5 -29.26 -28.54 -0.98
N VAL A 6 -29.82 -27.98 0.10
CA VAL A 6 -31.13 -27.27 0.10
C VAL A 6 -31.38 -26.56 1.44
N GLY A 7 -31.88 -25.32 1.39
CA GLY A 7 -32.65 -24.76 2.51
C GLY A 7 -32.56 -23.24 2.70
N SER A 8 -33.16 -22.48 1.78
CA SER A 8 -33.53 -21.08 1.97
C SER A 8 -34.62 -20.94 3.03
N TYR A 9 -34.49 -20.00 3.96
CA TYR A 9 -35.62 -19.41 4.67
C TYR A 9 -35.49 -17.89 4.59
N PHE A 10 -36.35 -17.31 3.76
CA PHE A 10 -36.72 -15.91 3.83
C PHE A 10 -37.53 -15.74 5.11
N ASP A 11 -37.19 -14.73 5.91
CA ASP A 11 -38.15 -14.02 6.75
C ASP A 11 -38.16 -12.59 6.20
N ASP A 12 -39.17 -12.34 5.36
CA ASP A 12 -39.72 -11.02 5.09
C ASP A 12 -40.72 -10.69 6.21
N ASP A 13 -41.04 -9.40 6.29
CA ASP A 13 -42.16 -8.76 7.00
C ASP A 13 -41.78 -8.11 8.35
N GLU A 14 -41.58 -6.79 8.33
CA GLU A 14 -42.61 -5.79 8.70
C GLU A 14 -41.95 -4.40 8.83
N ASP A 15 -42.30 -3.50 7.88
CA ASP A 15 -42.87 -2.15 8.05
C ASP A 15 -42.50 -1.37 9.35
N ASP A 16 -42.19 -0.08 9.35
CA ASP A 16 -42.93 0.99 8.69
C ASP A 16 -42.24 2.37 8.90
N GLU A 17 -42.67 3.33 8.09
CA GLU A 17 -42.63 4.80 8.26
C GLU A 17 -41.47 5.67 7.71
N GLU A 18 -41.89 6.47 6.72
CA GLU A 18 -41.25 7.56 5.99
C GLU A 18 -41.06 8.82 6.86
N GLU A 19 -40.02 9.64 6.59
CA GLU A 19 -40.19 11.09 6.61
C GLU A 19 -39.15 11.83 5.74
N GLU A 20 -39.68 12.76 4.94
CA GLU A 20 -39.01 13.63 3.97
C GLU A 20 -38.17 14.74 4.63
N GLY A 21 -37.22 15.33 3.89
CA GLY A 21 -36.93 16.77 4.04
C GLY A 21 -35.48 17.27 3.91
N GLU A 22 -35.23 17.95 2.78
CA GLU A 22 -34.44 19.20 2.62
C GLU A 22 -32.89 19.20 2.61
N GLU A 23 -32.33 19.39 1.40
CA GLU A 23 -31.16 20.28 1.12
C GLU A 23 -31.62 21.77 1.11
N PRO A 24 -30.79 22.86 1.21
CA PRO A 24 -29.47 22.99 0.55
C PRO A 24 -28.42 24.05 1.06
N GLN A 25 -27.24 24.05 0.40
CA GLN A 25 -26.21 25.11 0.17
C GLN A 25 -25.29 25.66 1.30
N LYS A 26 -23.95 25.59 1.08
CA LYS A 26 -23.11 26.69 0.53
C LYS A 26 -21.60 26.36 0.59
N ASN A 27 -20.94 26.57 -0.55
CA ASN A 27 -19.49 26.62 -0.74
C ASN A 27 -18.89 27.85 -0.02
N PRO A 28 -17.63 27.76 0.43
CA PRO A 28 -16.69 28.84 0.14
C PRO A 28 -15.40 28.33 -0.50
N GLN A 29 -15.04 28.96 -1.63
CA GLN A 29 -13.69 28.98 -2.18
C GLN A 29 -12.66 29.35 -1.11
N ILE A 30 -11.60 28.55 -0.98
CA ILE A 30 -10.34 28.99 -0.39
C ILE A 30 -9.22 28.65 -1.37
N ASP A 31 -8.64 29.71 -1.92
CA ASP A 31 -7.46 29.68 -2.75
C ASP A 31 -6.21 29.25 -1.95
N LYS A 32 -5.29 28.65 -2.69
CA LYS A 32 -3.96 28.11 -2.34
C LYS A 32 -3.17 28.89 -1.28
N ALA A 33 -2.68 28.18 -0.25
CA ALA A 33 -1.26 28.11 0.14
C ALA A 33 -1.09 27.33 1.47
N ASP A 34 -0.26 26.29 1.43
CA ASP A 34 0.59 25.78 2.53
C ASP A 34 0.02 25.76 3.95
N THR A 35 -0.65 24.66 4.32
CA THR A 35 -0.85 24.30 5.73
C THR A 35 -0.01 23.06 6.06
N TYR A 36 1.19 23.32 6.55
CA TYR A 36 2.02 22.37 7.29
C TYR A 36 1.22 21.79 8.46
N VAL A 37 1.19 20.45 8.55
CA VAL A 37 0.61 19.71 9.68
C VAL A 37 1.48 19.98 10.91
N LYS A 38 0.96 20.79 11.84
CA LYS A 38 1.46 20.86 13.22
C LYS A 38 1.11 19.55 13.92
N PHE A 39 2.09 18.67 14.10
CA PHE A 39 1.99 17.64 15.12
C PHE A 39 2.12 18.33 16.48
N ALA A 40 1.03 18.32 17.24
CA ALA A 40 1.00 18.81 18.62
C ALA A 40 1.94 17.95 19.46
N LYS A 41 3.04 18.58 19.88
CA LYS A 41 3.92 18.14 20.96
C LYS A 41 3.41 18.79 22.24
N GLU A 42 3.17 17.98 23.28
CA GLU A 42 3.09 18.29 24.74
C GLU A 42 1.99 17.42 25.39
N THR A 43 2.18 16.63 26.45
CA THR A 43 3.27 16.37 27.42
C THR A 43 2.89 15.01 28.06
N THR A 44 3.76 14.10 28.50
CA THR A 44 4.46 14.16 29.81
C THR A 44 5.32 12.90 30.00
N THR A 45 6.50 13.11 30.58
CA THR A 45 7.32 12.20 31.42
C THR A 45 8.13 11.08 30.74
N GLU A 46 9.44 11.34 30.69
CA GLU A 46 10.53 10.39 30.99
C GLU A 46 10.54 9.08 30.18
N ASN A 47 11.05 9.16 28.96
CA ASN A 47 11.84 8.08 28.34
C ASN A 47 12.60 8.67 27.14
N GLU A 48 13.68 9.41 27.41
CA GLU A 48 14.75 9.67 26.44
C GLU A 48 15.62 8.40 26.32
N GLU A 49 14.99 7.27 26.04
CA GLU A 49 15.69 6.02 25.73
C GLU A 49 15.98 6.02 24.23
N ASP A 50 17.24 6.35 23.90
CA ASP A 50 17.96 5.98 22.69
C ASP A 50 17.17 6.09 21.37
N GLU A 51 16.99 7.31 20.85
CA GLU A 51 16.79 7.44 19.40
C GLU A 51 18.00 6.80 18.71
N GLU A 52 17.78 5.61 18.15
CA GLU A 52 18.83 4.74 17.66
C GLU A 52 19.77 5.54 16.74
N GLU A 53 21.08 5.56 17.05
CA GLU A 53 22.07 6.45 16.40
C GLU A 53 22.05 6.37 14.85
N TRP A 54 21.55 5.26 14.28
CA TRP A 54 21.41 5.10 12.83
C TRP A 54 20.31 5.97 12.21
N LEU A 55 19.27 6.36 12.96
CA LEU A 55 18.19 7.24 12.49
C LEU A 55 18.70 8.66 12.20
N GLN A 56 19.71 9.11 12.93
CA GLN A 56 20.27 10.46 12.79
C GLN A 56 20.95 10.68 11.43
N ASN A 57 21.41 9.59 10.79
CA ASN A 57 22.08 9.63 9.48
C ASN A 57 21.12 9.43 8.30
N LEU A 58 19.81 9.28 8.56
CA LEU A 58 18.83 9.08 7.51
C LEU A 58 18.22 10.39 7.05
N PRO A 59 18.12 10.62 5.73
CA PRO A 59 17.36 11.75 5.22
C PRO A 59 15.89 11.60 5.63
N PRO A 60 15.19 12.71 5.97
CA PRO A 60 13.83 12.68 6.51
C PRO A 60 12.79 12.06 5.55
N THR A 61 13.09 12.00 4.25
CA THR A 61 12.23 11.38 3.22
C THR A 61 12.67 9.97 2.82
N GLY A 62 13.74 9.45 3.43
CA GLY A 62 14.42 8.23 3.02
C GLY A 62 15.25 8.39 1.74
N TYR A 63 15.99 7.34 1.39
CA TYR A 63 16.79 7.28 0.16
C TYR A 63 15.93 6.87 -1.05
N ALA A 64 16.33 7.34 -2.23
CA ALA A 64 15.82 6.85 -3.51
C ALA A 64 16.59 5.57 -3.93
N PRO A 65 15.99 4.68 -4.72
CA PRO A 65 16.68 3.51 -5.24
C PRO A 65 17.75 3.93 -6.26
N ASP A 66 19.00 4.00 -5.83
CA ASP A 66 20.15 4.23 -6.73
C ASP A 66 20.77 2.90 -7.19
N ALA A 67 21.32 2.87 -8.40
CA ALA A 67 21.98 1.71 -8.96
C ALA A 67 23.15 1.24 -8.08
N SER A 68 23.93 2.17 -7.54
CA SER A 68 25.07 1.85 -6.67
C SER A 68 24.62 1.10 -5.41
N LEU A 69 23.49 1.52 -4.83
CA LEU A 69 22.90 0.89 -3.65
C LEU A 69 22.29 -0.47 -3.98
N LEU A 70 21.56 -0.58 -5.10
CA LEU A 70 20.95 -1.84 -5.54
C LEU A 70 21.97 -2.92 -5.91
N LEU A 71 23.13 -2.53 -6.43
CA LEU A 71 24.21 -3.46 -6.78
C LEU A 71 24.96 -4.00 -5.55
N GLN A 72 24.87 -3.32 -4.42
CA GLN A 72 25.41 -3.81 -3.15
C GLN A 72 24.49 -4.85 -2.48
N MET A 73 23.23 -4.93 -2.90
CA MET A 73 22.26 -5.88 -2.37
C MET A 73 22.42 -7.24 -3.05
N ASP A 74 22.58 -8.28 -2.24
CA ASP A 74 22.48 -9.67 -2.68
C ASP A 74 21.00 -10.09 -2.83
N GLN A 75 20.76 -11.27 -3.42
CA GLN A 75 19.39 -11.75 -3.62
C GLN A 75 18.63 -12.00 -2.31
N VAL A 76 19.34 -12.35 -1.24
CA VAL A 76 18.70 -12.55 0.07
C VAL A 76 18.15 -11.23 0.59
N MET A 77 18.93 -10.15 0.49
CA MET A 77 18.51 -8.81 0.87
C MET A 77 17.38 -8.30 -0.02
N VAL A 78 17.49 -8.43 -1.35
CA VAL A 78 16.43 -8.00 -2.30
C VAL A 78 15.09 -8.66 -1.94
N ARG A 79 15.09 -9.98 -1.72
CA ARG A 79 13.89 -10.74 -1.35
C ARG A 79 13.31 -10.28 -0.01
N ARG A 80 14.16 -10.07 1.00
CA ARG A 80 13.71 -9.60 2.33
C ARG A 80 13.06 -8.22 2.26
N ILE A 81 13.70 -7.27 1.59
CA ILE A 81 13.15 -5.91 1.44
C ILE A 81 11.82 -5.96 0.67
N LEU A 82 11.76 -6.75 -0.41
CA LEU A 82 10.52 -6.93 -1.17
C LEU A 82 9.40 -7.54 -0.32
N SER A 83 9.71 -8.52 0.53
CA SER A 83 8.76 -9.08 1.49
C SER A 83 8.22 -8.03 2.46
N HIS A 84 9.07 -7.15 2.98
CA HIS A 84 8.64 -6.06 3.85
C HIS A 84 7.71 -5.08 3.12
N LEU A 85 8.05 -4.68 1.90
CA LEU A 85 7.20 -3.78 1.10
C LEU A 85 5.84 -4.42 0.79
N ALA A 86 5.82 -5.72 0.46
CA ALA A 86 4.59 -6.46 0.24
C ALA A 86 3.72 -6.51 1.50
N PHE A 87 4.32 -6.82 2.65
CA PHE A 87 3.64 -6.86 3.94
C PHE A 87 3.00 -5.51 4.28
N TYR A 88 3.77 -4.41 4.23
CA TYR A 88 3.21 -3.08 4.54
C TYR A 88 2.11 -2.68 3.54
N SER A 89 2.26 -3.03 2.26
CA SER A 89 1.21 -2.81 1.26
C SER A 89 -0.10 -3.52 1.61
N GLN A 90 -0.04 -4.71 2.22
CA GLN A 90 -1.21 -5.45 2.69
C GLN A 90 -1.84 -4.80 3.93
N GLU A 91 -1.02 -4.26 4.83
CA GLU A 91 -1.44 -3.50 6.03
C GLU A 91 -2.05 -2.10 5.72
N GLY A 92 -2.40 -1.83 4.47
CA GLY A 92 -3.09 -0.60 4.07
C GLY A 92 -2.18 0.56 3.69
N TRP A 93 -0.87 0.31 3.55
CA TRP A 93 0.07 1.31 3.10
C TRP A 93 -0.24 1.81 1.69
N GLN A 94 -0.35 3.13 1.53
CA GLN A 94 -0.64 3.74 0.24
C GLN A 94 0.59 3.76 -0.66
N MET A 95 0.41 3.47 -1.94
CA MET A 95 1.49 3.60 -2.92
C MET A 95 1.87 5.08 -3.12
N THR A 96 3.16 5.40 -3.00
CA THR A 96 3.71 6.73 -3.32
C THR A 96 4.73 6.60 -4.45
N GLY A 97 5.14 7.73 -5.06
CA GLY A 97 6.14 7.71 -6.13
C GLY A 97 7.46 7.05 -5.71
N ASN A 98 7.98 7.38 -4.52
CA ASN A 98 9.24 6.80 -4.03
C ASN A 98 9.09 5.29 -3.75
N ARG A 99 7.94 4.88 -3.19
CA ARG A 99 7.66 3.45 -2.92
C ARG A 99 7.56 2.65 -4.20
N ALA A 100 6.86 3.18 -5.20
CA ALA A 100 6.76 2.54 -6.49
C ALA A 100 8.13 2.41 -7.19
N ALA A 101 9.00 3.42 -7.04
CA ALA A 101 10.37 3.35 -7.56
C ALA A 101 11.16 2.22 -6.89
N TRP A 102 11.07 2.09 -5.55
CA TRP A 102 11.69 0.99 -4.81
C TRP A 102 11.15 -0.38 -5.22
N CYS A 103 9.83 -0.52 -5.33
CA CYS A 103 9.18 -1.75 -5.82
C CYS A 103 9.70 -2.12 -7.21
N TYR A 104 9.72 -1.16 -8.15
CA TYR A 104 10.21 -1.38 -9.50
C TYR A 104 11.67 -1.82 -9.51
N ALA A 105 12.53 -1.12 -8.77
CA ALA A 105 13.96 -1.42 -8.70
C ALA A 105 14.24 -2.81 -8.12
N LEU A 106 13.52 -3.21 -7.07
CA LEU A 106 13.68 -4.53 -6.45
C LEU A 106 13.14 -5.65 -7.34
N LEU A 107 11.99 -5.44 -8.00
CA LEU A 107 11.44 -6.39 -8.96
C LEU A 107 12.37 -6.57 -10.16
N ALA A 108 13.02 -5.49 -10.64
CA ALA A 108 14.00 -5.57 -11.71
C ALA A 108 15.29 -6.31 -11.32
N ARG A 109 15.64 -6.33 -10.03
CA ARG A 109 16.78 -7.09 -9.48
C ARG A 109 16.42 -8.53 -9.11
N LEU A 110 15.14 -8.90 -9.07
CA LEU A 110 14.71 -10.20 -8.62
C LEU A 110 15.12 -11.28 -9.62
N GLU A 111 15.99 -12.20 -9.20
CA GLU A 111 16.48 -13.28 -10.06
C GLU A 111 15.47 -14.43 -10.20
N THR A 112 15.40 -14.98 -11.42
CA THR A 112 14.64 -16.18 -11.76
C THR A 112 15.55 -17.41 -11.83
N PRO A 113 15.08 -18.63 -11.48
CA PRO A 113 13.70 -18.98 -11.12
C PRO A 113 13.30 -18.54 -9.70
N LEU A 114 12.02 -18.18 -9.54
CA LEU A 114 11.46 -17.80 -8.25
C LEU A 114 11.29 -19.02 -7.34
N HIS A 115 11.64 -18.86 -6.07
CA HIS A 115 11.31 -19.85 -5.06
C HIS A 115 9.80 -19.85 -4.80
N ARG A 116 9.21 -21.02 -4.48
CA ARG A 116 7.77 -21.16 -4.25
C ARG A 116 7.22 -20.15 -3.25
N GLU A 117 7.93 -19.90 -2.16
CA GLU A 117 7.53 -18.93 -1.14
C GLU A 117 7.49 -17.49 -1.67
N GLN A 118 8.42 -17.14 -2.56
CA GLN A 118 8.46 -15.82 -3.19
C GLN A 118 7.30 -15.67 -4.17
N ALA A 119 6.97 -16.72 -4.92
CA ALA A 119 5.81 -16.72 -5.80
C ALA A 119 4.49 -16.49 -5.02
N VAL A 120 4.28 -17.23 -3.93
CA VAL A 120 3.10 -17.04 -3.05
C VAL A 120 3.02 -15.60 -2.54
N LEU A 121 4.15 -15.07 -2.06
CA LEU A 121 4.21 -13.69 -1.56
C LEU A 121 3.85 -12.67 -2.63
N LEU A 122 4.39 -12.82 -3.86
CA LEU A 122 4.10 -11.91 -4.97
C LEU A 122 2.64 -11.99 -5.40
N TYR A 123 2.05 -13.20 -5.41
CA TYR A 123 0.63 -13.39 -5.73
C TYR A 123 -0.29 -12.72 -4.69
N ASP A 124 0.00 -12.89 -3.40
CA ASP A 124 -0.78 -12.23 -2.35
C ASP A 124 -0.58 -10.72 -2.36
N TRP A 125 0.62 -10.26 -2.73
CA TRP A 125 0.87 -8.84 -2.93
C TRP A 125 0.10 -8.29 -4.14
N LEU A 126 0.03 -9.03 -5.25
CA LEU A 126 -0.74 -8.66 -6.45
C LEU A 126 -2.22 -8.43 -6.12
N LYS A 127 -2.83 -9.29 -5.29
CA LYS A 127 -4.21 -9.10 -4.80
C LYS A 127 -4.34 -7.79 -4.01
N ALA A 128 -3.38 -7.49 -3.14
CA ALA A 128 -3.39 -6.26 -2.37
C ALA A 128 -3.27 -5.02 -3.27
N LEU A 129 -2.37 -5.04 -4.26
CA LEU A 129 -2.19 -3.94 -5.22
C LEU A 129 -3.45 -3.71 -6.08
N THR A 130 -4.09 -4.77 -6.54
CA THR A 130 -5.35 -4.67 -7.30
C THR A 130 -6.50 -4.17 -6.44
N ALA A 131 -6.58 -4.58 -5.17
CA ALA A 131 -7.54 -4.02 -4.22
C ALA A 131 -7.29 -2.53 -3.95
N GLN A 132 -6.03 -2.10 -3.82
CA GLN A 132 -5.68 -0.67 -3.69
C GLN A 132 -6.11 0.13 -4.92
N ARG A 133 -5.90 -0.43 -6.12
CA ARG A 133 -6.35 0.18 -7.38
C ARG A 133 -7.87 0.38 -7.41
N ALA A 134 -8.62 -0.61 -6.93
CA ALA A 134 -10.09 -0.57 -6.93
C ALA A 134 -10.69 0.47 -5.97
N LYS A 135 -9.97 0.86 -4.90
CA LYS A 135 -10.43 1.86 -3.91
C LYS A 135 -10.57 3.29 -4.47
N GLY A 136 -10.13 3.54 -5.72
CA GLY A 136 -10.52 4.72 -6.51
C GLY A 136 -9.96 6.10 -6.06
N ARG A 137 -9.24 6.20 -4.94
CA ARG A 137 -8.72 7.46 -4.40
C ARG A 137 -7.23 7.67 -4.69
N LEU A 138 -6.81 7.49 -5.94
CA LEU A 138 -5.39 7.62 -6.34
C LEU A 138 -5.18 8.77 -7.31
N THR A 139 -4.06 9.46 -7.20
CA THR A 139 -3.64 10.44 -8.21
C THR A 139 -3.33 9.72 -9.54
N ALA A 140 -3.41 10.43 -10.67
CA ALA A 140 -3.08 9.85 -11.97
C ALA A 140 -1.66 9.25 -12.01
N GLN A 141 -0.69 9.92 -11.39
CA GLN A 141 0.70 9.44 -11.31
C GLN A 141 0.80 8.16 -10.48
N THR A 142 0.17 8.13 -9.29
CA THR A 142 0.18 6.94 -8.44
C THR A 142 -0.51 5.76 -9.12
N LEU A 143 -1.61 6.00 -9.83
CA LEU A 143 -2.34 4.98 -10.58
C LEU A 143 -1.48 4.38 -11.70
N THR A 144 -0.77 5.21 -12.47
CA THR A 144 0.16 4.73 -13.49
C THR A 144 1.26 3.88 -12.88
N SER A 145 1.90 4.35 -11.82
CA SER A 145 2.94 3.58 -11.13
C SER A 145 2.42 2.24 -10.60
N LEU A 146 1.22 2.24 -9.99
CA LEU A 146 0.59 1.02 -9.49
C LEU A 146 0.29 0.03 -10.61
N ASN A 147 -0.23 0.49 -11.75
CA ASN A 147 -0.49 -0.35 -12.90
C ASN A 147 0.80 -0.98 -13.46
N ILE A 148 1.91 -0.23 -13.49
CA ILE A 148 3.21 -0.77 -13.91
C ILE A 148 3.64 -1.91 -12.99
N ILE A 149 3.57 -1.73 -11.67
CA ILE A 149 3.93 -2.80 -10.72
C ILE A 149 3.03 -4.02 -10.88
N ILE A 150 1.71 -3.83 -10.98
CA ILE A 150 0.75 -4.91 -11.24
C ILE A 150 1.12 -5.67 -12.51
N THR A 151 1.47 -4.96 -13.58
CA THR A 151 1.83 -5.56 -14.87
C THR A 151 3.12 -6.37 -14.76
N LEU A 152 4.14 -5.87 -14.05
CA LEU A 152 5.39 -6.59 -13.83
C LEU A 152 5.18 -7.86 -13.01
N VAL A 153 4.40 -7.77 -11.93
CA VAL A 153 4.16 -8.94 -11.07
C VAL A 153 3.31 -9.99 -11.80
N ALA A 154 2.20 -9.58 -12.43
CA ALA A 154 1.27 -10.52 -13.06
C ALA A 154 1.81 -11.11 -14.37
N ILE A 155 2.43 -10.28 -15.22
CA ILE A 155 2.84 -10.70 -16.57
C ILE A 155 4.30 -11.13 -16.60
N TYR A 156 5.22 -10.28 -16.13
CA TYR A 156 6.66 -10.56 -16.28
C TYR A 156 7.15 -11.65 -15.33
N LEU A 157 6.65 -11.66 -14.09
CA LEU A 157 6.98 -12.69 -13.10
C LEU A 157 6.00 -13.87 -13.10
N GLU A 158 4.97 -13.84 -13.97
CA GLU A 158 3.98 -14.92 -14.15
C GLU A 158 3.28 -15.32 -12.83
N GLN A 159 2.83 -14.33 -12.06
CA GLN A 159 2.14 -14.52 -10.77
C GLN A 159 0.63 -14.41 -10.89
#